data_AF-A0A6A6CTB4-F1
#
_entry.id   AF-A0A6A6CTB4-F1
#
_cell.length_a   1.000
_cell.length_b   1.000
_cell.length_c   1.000
_cell.angle_alpha   90.00
_cell.angle_beta   90.00
_cell.angle_gamma   90.00
#
_symmetry.space_group_name_H-M   'P 1'
#
loop_
_entity.id
_entity.type
_entity.pdbx_description
1 polymer ?
#
loop_
_entity_poly.entity_id
_entity_poly.type
_entity_poly.pdbx_seq_one_letter_code
_entity_poly.pdbx_strand_id
1 'polypeptide(L)'
;MAKDIPLWRGFNVVDLFSTSVRWKEHFPMNDGVVAEKDFAMIRELGFNFVRIPMSYLFFGKGMFGRTPDEKRLFLIDRVVDYGKKYQIHVLLAFHRAPGYCVTASSPFDFPEKGDLFSNSEDQEDFVTWWRTLAERYRHVPADALSFNLVNEPTCDRCNHEISPGRLIHVEGPLRMVDGNLKLVPAPASIATLPNVVNSVHFYSPVALTHHRCPWVPIAQDAEPLSWPYHGSGIGPDGDRLWDRDTIREQLKPFLDLAEAGHAIHVGEMGAYSALPHDVYISYCKDLMNILAQYRVGYAMWNFRGPFGILDNRRTDTDYFDFHGHKLDQKLLDVTKPKTGWYKVTSTEMVH
;
A
#
# COMPACT_ATOMS: atom_id res chain seq x y z
N MET A 1 6.54 21.40 -14.66
CA MET A 1 5.22 20.79 -14.90
C MET A 1 5.23 19.44 -14.20
N ALA A 2 4.22 19.14 -13.39
CA ALA A 2 4.05 17.81 -12.80
C ALA A 2 4.07 16.77 -13.92
N LYS A 3 4.79 15.66 -13.76
CA LYS A 3 4.62 14.54 -14.70
C LYS A 3 3.18 14.04 -14.54
N ASP A 4 2.45 13.95 -15.65
CA ASP A 4 1.17 13.23 -15.69
C ASP A 4 1.43 11.76 -15.32
N ILE A 5 1.32 11.43 -14.05
CA ILE A 5 1.39 10.05 -13.60
C ILE A 5 0.04 9.41 -13.94
N PRO A 6 0.02 8.22 -14.59
CA PRO A 6 -1.21 7.50 -14.81
C PRO A 6 -1.96 7.32 -13.50
N LEU A 7 -3.29 7.42 -13.53
CA LEU A 7 -4.09 7.20 -12.35
C LEU A 7 -4.04 5.71 -11.98
N TRP A 8 -3.16 5.39 -11.04
CA TRP A 8 -2.92 4.03 -10.57
C TRP A 8 -4.01 3.59 -9.60
N ARG A 9 -4.67 2.50 -9.94
CA ARG A 9 -5.77 1.93 -9.17
C ARG A 9 -5.59 0.43 -9.16
N GLY A 10 -5.57 -0.15 -7.97
CA GLY A 10 -5.52 -1.60 -7.83
C GLY A 10 -5.30 -2.07 -6.41
N PHE A 11 -4.31 -2.92 -6.21
CA PHE A 11 -4.22 -3.76 -5.02
C PHE A 11 -2.79 -4.00 -4.58
N ASN A 12 -2.64 -4.38 -3.31
CA ASN A 12 -1.44 -5.03 -2.81
C ASN A 12 -1.59 -6.55 -2.97
N VAL A 13 -0.53 -7.20 -3.46
CA VAL A 13 -0.44 -8.67 -3.58
C VAL A 13 0.61 -9.17 -2.59
N VAL A 14 0.15 -9.89 -1.57
CA VAL A 14 0.87 -10.09 -0.30
C VAL A 14 1.66 -11.40 -0.22
N ASP A 15 1.84 -12.14 -1.32
CA ASP A 15 2.56 -13.42 -1.29
C ASP A 15 4.04 -13.30 -0.88
N LEU A 16 4.64 -12.12 -1.06
CA LEU A 16 6.03 -11.79 -0.68
C LEU A 16 6.14 -10.93 0.61
N PHE A 17 5.01 -10.68 1.29
CA PHE A 17 4.91 -9.74 2.42
C PHE A 17 5.79 -10.12 3.63
N SER A 18 5.74 -11.38 4.06
CA SER A 18 6.46 -11.87 5.23
C SER A 18 6.83 -13.34 5.09
N THR A 19 7.99 -13.73 5.62
CA THR A 19 8.42 -15.13 5.70
C THR A 19 7.87 -15.84 6.94
N SER A 20 7.23 -15.11 7.87
CA SER A 20 6.55 -15.72 9.00
C SER A 20 5.31 -16.47 8.53
N VAL A 21 5.31 -17.79 8.76
CA VAL A 21 4.19 -18.67 8.41
C VAL A 21 2.91 -18.34 9.19
N ARG A 22 3.01 -17.64 10.33
CA ARG A 22 1.85 -17.25 11.14
C ARG A 22 0.90 -16.32 10.38
N TRP A 23 1.42 -15.50 9.48
CA TRP A 23 0.58 -14.63 8.65
C TRP A 23 -0.33 -15.41 7.69
N LYS A 24 -0.04 -16.69 7.40
CA LYS A 24 -0.91 -17.53 6.57
C LYS A 24 -2.25 -17.85 7.22
N GLU A 25 -2.36 -17.70 8.55
CA GLU A 25 -3.63 -17.80 9.27
C GLU A 25 -4.61 -16.69 8.81
N HIS A 26 -4.07 -15.55 8.41
CA HIS A 26 -4.83 -14.34 8.09
C HIS A 26 -4.86 -13.98 6.60
N PHE A 27 -3.76 -14.23 5.87
CA PHE A 27 -3.61 -13.88 4.46
C PHE A 27 -3.38 -15.12 3.60
N PRO A 28 -3.90 -15.15 2.35
CA PRO A 28 -3.76 -16.29 1.45
C PRO A 28 -2.39 -16.28 0.73
N MET A 29 -1.30 -16.27 1.50
CA MET A 29 0.08 -16.22 1.00
C MET A 29 0.58 -17.59 0.54
N ASN A 30 1.32 -17.61 -0.57
CA ASN A 30 1.84 -18.82 -1.19
C ASN A 30 3.38 -18.92 -1.17
N ASP A 31 4.00 -18.80 0.00
CA ASP A 31 5.45 -18.99 0.21
C ASP A 31 6.35 -18.20 -0.76
N GLY A 32 5.98 -16.95 -1.04
CA GLY A 32 6.71 -16.08 -1.96
C GLY A 32 6.37 -16.28 -3.44
N VAL A 33 5.46 -17.19 -3.78
CA VAL A 33 5.05 -17.43 -5.17
C VAL A 33 3.78 -16.65 -5.50
N VAL A 34 3.97 -15.48 -6.09
CA VAL A 34 2.89 -14.66 -6.65
C VAL A 34 2.23 -15.38 -7.84
N ALA A 35 0.90 -15.47 -7.81
CA ALA A 35 0.12 -16.10 -8.87
C ALA A 35 -0.07 -15.16 -10.06
N GLU A 36 0.30 -15.62 -11.27
CA GLU A 36 0.05 -14.88 -12.52
C GLU A 36 -1.43 -14.57 -12.74
N LYS A 37 -2.30 -15.49 -12.30
CA LYS A 37 -3.76 -15.39 -12.41
C LYS A 37 -4.29 -14.12 -11.73
N ASP A 38 -3.65 -13.69 -10.64
CA ASP A 38 -4.04 -12.46 -9.93
C ASP A 38 -3.87 -11.25 -10.84
N PHE A 39 -2.78 -11.16 -11.61
CA PHE A 39 -2.55 -10.07 -12.57
C PHE A 39 -3.57 -10.10 -13.72
N ALA A 40 -3.88 -11.29 -14.24
CA ALA A 40 -4.90 -11.45 -15.27
C ALA A 40 -6.28 -10.95 -14.79
N MET A 41 -6.69 -11.38 -13.60
CA MET A 41 -7.95 -10.99 -12.98
C MET A 41 -8.00 -9.50 -12.63
N ILE A 42 -6.93 -8.94 -12.05
CA ILE A 42 -6.83 -7.50 -11.76
C ILE A 42 -7.03 -6.68 -13.04
N ARG A 43 -6.41 -7.10 -14.15
CA ARG A 43 -6.57 -6.45 -15.44
C ARG A 43 -7.99 -6.59 -16.00
N GLU A 44 -8.58 -7.79 -15.93
CA GLU A 44 -9.94 -8.07 -16.38
C GLU A 44 -10.98 -7.22 -15.64
N LEU A 45 -10.78 -7.00 -14.34
CA LEU A 45 -11.63 -6.15 -13.51
C LEU A 45 -11.44 -4.65 -13.80
N GLY A 46 -10.46 -4.28 -14.63
CA GLY A 46 -10.23 -2.92 -15.13
C GLY A 46 -9.18 -2.12 -14.33
N PHE A 47 -8.46 -2.75 -13.42
CA PHE A 47 -7.39 -2.12 -12.65
C PHE A 47 -6.06 -2.13 -13.41
N ASN A 48 -5.10 -1.30 -13.00
CA ASN A 48 -3.84 -1.07 -13.73
C ASN A 48 -2.60 -0.96 -12.82
N PHE A 49 -2.73 -1.28 -11.54
CA PHE A 49 -1.65 -1.11 -10.57
C PHE A 49 -1.60 -2.27 -9.57
N VAL A 50 -0.40 -2.72 -9.25
CA VAL A 50 -0.14 -3.66 -8.17
C VAL A 50 1.05 -3.19 -7.34
N ARG A 51 0.86 -3.08 -6.02
CA ARG A 51 1.96 -2.96 -5.05
C ARG A 51 2.33 -4.33 -4.52
N ILE A 52 3.63 -4.59 -4.41
CA ILE A 52 4.19 -5.85 -3.92
C ILE A 52 4.94 -5.51 -2.64
N PRO A 53 4.30 -5.61 -1.47
CA PRO A 53 5.01 -5.56 -0.20
C PRO A 53 5.92 -6.80 -0.10
N MET A 54 7.21 -6.56 0.09
CA MET A 54 8.26 -7.57 0.09
C MET A 54 8.98 -7.60 1.42
N SER A 55 9.33 -8.81 1.84
CA SER A 55 10.37 -9.05 2.83
C SER A 55 11.69 -9.40 2.16
N TYR A 56 12.76 -8.66 2.45
CA TYR A 56 14.11 -8.97 1.92
C TYR A 56 14.56 -10.41 2.21
N LEU A 57 14.03 -11.02 3.27
CA LEU A 57 14.34 -12.39 3.70
C LEU A 57 13.93 -13.48 2.69
N PHE A 58 13.02 -13.20 1.75
CA PHE A 58 12.72 -14.14 0.66
C PHE A 58 13.87 -14.28 -0.34
N PHE A 59 14.67 -13.22 -0.47
CA PHE A 59 15.67 -13.10 -1.51
C PHE A 59 17.08 -13.00 -0.95
N GLY A 60 17.23 -12.99 0.36
CA GLY A 60 18.49 -12.81 1.07
C GLY A 60 19.27 -14.11 1.25
N LYS A 61 20.60 -14.00 1.32
CA LYS A 61 21.52 -15.05 1.75
C LYS A 61 22.48 -14.54 2.83
N GLY A 62 23.22 -15.46 3.42
CA GLY A 62 24.18 -15.16 4.48
C GLY A 62 23.52 -14.92 5.83
N MET A 63 24.30 -14.38 6.77
CA MET A 63 23.83 -14.12 8.13
C MET A 63 22.64 -13.14 8.10
N PHE A 64 21.52 -13.56 8.68
CA PHE A 64 20.24 -12.83 8.70
C PHE A 64 19.69 -12.43 7.32
N GLY A 65 20.16 -13.06 6.23
CA GLY A 65 19.67 -12.79 4.87
C GLY A 65 20.04 -11.41 4.32
N ARG A 66 21.07 -10.75 4.88
CA ARG A 66 21.36 -9.34 4.59
C ARG A 66 21.88 -9.07 3.17
N THR A 67 22.44 -10.09 2.50
CA THR A 67 22.96 -9.94 1.13
C THR A 67 21.97 -10.47 0.08
N PRO A 68 21.75 -9.77 -1.05
CA PRO A 68 20.94 -10.31 -2.15
C PRO A 68 21.44 -11.66 -2.68
N ASP A 69 20.53 -12.63 -2.79
CA ASP A 69 20.75 -13.91 -3.46
C ASP A 69 20.17 -13.87 -4.88
N GLU A 70 21.07 -13.74 -5.86
CA GLU A 70 20.74 -13.79 -7.29
C GLU A 70 19.86 -14.99 -7.66
N LYS A 71 20.03 -16.15 -6.99
CA LYS A 71 19.24 -17.35 -7.24
C LYS A 71 17.79 -17.27 -6.75
N ARG A 72 17.45 -16.26 -5.95
CA ARG A 72 16.10 -16.03 -5.40
C ARG A 72 15.41 -14.82 -6.03
N LEU A 73 16.16 -13.91 -6.67
CA LEU A 73 15.60 -12.71 -7.31
C LEU A 73 14.62 -13.04 -8.45
N PHE A 74 14.61 -14.27 -8.98
CA PHE A 74 13.61 -14.74 -9.94
C PHE A 74 12.16 -14.60 -9.44
N LEU A 75 11.95 -14.61 -8.11
CA LEU A 75 10.63 -14.38 -7.52
C LEU A 75 10.12 -12.97 -7.85
N ILE A 76 11.00 -11.97 -7.85
CA ILE A 76 10.67 -10.59 -8.22
C ILE A 76 10.58 -10.46 -9.75
N ASP A 77 11.48 -11.12 -10.50
CA ASP A 77 11.47 -11.10 -11.97
C ASP A 77 10.10 -11.51 -12.52
N ARG A 78 9.53 -12.62 -12.00
CA ARG A 78 8.20 -13.10 -12.41
C ARG A 78 7.12 -12.05 -12.24
N VAL A 79 7.17 -11.29 -11.15
CA VAL A 79 6.16 -10.27 -10.85
C VAL A 79 6.30 -9.07 -11.80
N VAL A 80 7.53 -8.66 -12.11
CA VAL A 80 7.81 -7.63 -13.11
C VAL A 80 7.36 -8.08 -14.51
N ASP A 81 7.60 -9.34 -14.86
CA ASP A 81 7.15 -9.94 -16.12
C ASP A 81 5.61 -9.99 -16.23
N TYR A 82 4.90 -10.32 -15.14
CA TYR A 82 3.44 -10.27 -15.12
C TYR A 82 2.93 -8.83 -15.31
N GLY A 83 3.53 -7.85 -14.62
CA GLY A 83 3.21 -6.44 -14.80
C GLY A 83 3.29 -6.03 -16.27
N LYS A 84 4.40 -6.37 -16.93
CA LYS A 84 4.60 -6.13 -18.37
C LYS A 84 3.55 -6.85 -19.22
N LYS A 85 3.31 -8.15 -18.98
CA LYS A 85 2.38 -8.97 -19.77
C LYS A 85 0.94 -8.46 -19.71
N TYR A 86 0.49 -8.03 -18.54
CA TYR A 86 -0.89 -7.62 -18.29
C TYR A 86 -1.10 -6.10 -18.32
N GLN A 87 -0.06 -5.33 -18.66
CA GLN A 87 -0.07 -3.85 -18.68
C GLN A 87 -0.50 -3.26 -17.32
N ILE A 88 0.06 -3.82 -16.26
CA ILE A 88 -0.12 -3.39 -14.88
C ILE A 88 1.18 -2.76 -14.40
N HIS A 89 1.10 -1.54 -13.88
CA HIS A 89 2.23 -0.92 -13.20
C HIS A 89 2.55 -1.67 -11.90
N VAL A 90 3.82 -2.03 -11.71
CA VAL A 90 4.28 -2.73 -10.51
C VAL A 90 5.04 -1.77 -9.60
N LEU A 91 4.62 -1.66 -8.35
CA LEU A 91 5.35 -0.99 -7.29
C LEU A 91 6.00 -2.04 -6.38
N LEU A 92 7.32 -2.14 -6.41
CA LEU A 92 8.06 -2.98 -5.46
C LEU A 92 8.29 -2.21 -4.17
N ALA A 93 7.87 -2.76 -3.03
CA ALA A 93 7.94 -2.09 -1.73
C ALA A 93 8.66 -2.96 -0.71
N PHE A 94 9.67 -2.46 0.00
CA PHE A 94 10.16 -3.19 1.18
C PHE A 94 9.25 -2.93 2.37
N HIS A 95 8.43 -3.94 2.69
CA HIS A 95 7.68 -3.98 3.93
C HIS A 95 8.58 -4.39 5.11
N ARG A 96 9.49 -5.33 4.86
CA ARG A 96 10.61 -5.66 5.75
C ARG A 96 11.92 -5.46 5.00
N ALA A 97 12.78 -4.62 5.55
CA ALA A 97 14.13 -4.34 5.07
C ALA A 97 15.16 -4.67 6.18
N PRO A 98 16.47 -4.76 5.87
CA PRO A 98 17.48 -4.94 6.91
C PRO A 98 17.34 -3.89 8.01
N GLY A 99 17.14 -4.34 9.25
CA GLY A 99 17.03 -3.46 10.41
C GLY A 99 15.68 -2.76 10.60
N TYR A 100 14.68 -2.98 9.75
CA TYR A 100 13.34 -2.42 9.98
C TYR A 100 12.16 -3.21 9.39
N CYS A 101 11.08 -3.32 10.17
CA CYS A 101 9.76 -3.78 9.73
C CYS A 101 8.71 -3.27 10.73
N VAL A 102 7.65 -2.60 10.25
CA VAL A 102 6.61 -2.04 11.13
C VAL A 102 5.87 -3.12 11.94
N THR A 103 5.73 -4.33 11.37
CA THR A 103 5.07 -5.46 12.04
C THR A 103 6.01 -6.32 12.89
N ALA A 104 7.28 -5.92 13.07
CA ALA A 104 8.28 -6.70 13.82
C ALA A 104 7.89 -7.02 15.27
N SER A 105 7.05 -6.18 15.89
CA SER A 105 6.53 -6.37 17.25
C SER A 105 5.21 -7.13 17.32
N SER A 106 4.59 -7.42 16.16
CA SER A 106 3.36 -8.21 16.07
C SER A 106 3.63 -9.63 16.57
N PRO A 107 2.68 -10.27 17.28
CA PRO A 107 2.81 -11.68 17.63
C PRO A 107 2.93 -12.56 16.37
N PHE A 108 2.42 -12.12 15.22
CA PHE A 108 2.47 -12.89 13.97
C PHE A 108 3.80 -12.76 13.22
N ASP A 109 4.75 -11.99 13.74
CA ASP A 109 6.05 -11.77 13.11
C ASP A 109 7.20 -11.82 14.13
N PHE A 110 8.41 -11.47 13.70
CA PHE A 110 9.61 -11.49 14.54
C PHE A 110 10.47 -10.22 14.39
N PRO A 111 11.25 -9.87 15.43
CA PRO A 111 12.09 -8.67 15.41
C PRO A 111 13.22 -8.77 14.39
N GLU A 112 13.58 -7.63 13.78
CA GLU A 112 14.80 -7.50 12.98
C GLU A 112 16.06 -7.61 13.83
N LYS A 113 17.18 -7.95 13.17
CA LYS A 113 18.51 -7.84 13.75
C LYS A 113 19.13 -6.54 13.28
N GLY A 114 19.18 -5.55 14.16
CA GLY A 114 19.67 -4.21 13.86
C GLY A 114 18.58 -3.15 13.94
N ASP A 115 18.90 -1.97 13.47
CA ASP A 115 18.04 -0.80 13.40
C ASP A 115 18.45 0.07 12.20
N LEU A 116 17.63 0.04 11.15
CA LEU A 116 17.85 0.79 9.90
C LEU A 116 18.10 2.29 10.14
N PHE A 117 17.55 2.86 11.20
CA PHE A 117 17.56 4.30 11.41
C PHE A 117 18.74 4.79 12.25
N SER A 118 19.45 3.89 12.94
CA SER A 118 20.56 4.26 13.82
C SER A 118 21.87 3.51 13.54
N ASN A 119 21.83 2.40 12.82
CA ASN A 119 23.00 1.58 12.53
C ASN A 119 23.48 1.75 11.07
N SER A 120 24.77 2.06 10.89
CA SER A 120 25.36 2.31 9.57
C SER A 120 25.44 1.06 8.68
N GLU A 121 25.67 -0.12 9.26
CA GLU A 121 25.71 -1.39 8.51
C GLU A 121 24.33 -1.75 7.96
N ASP A 122 23.26 -1.54 8.74
CA ASP A 122 21.87 -1.71 8.28
C ASP A 122 21.54 -0.74 7.12
N GLN A 123 22.01 0.50 7.19
CA GLN A 123 21.83 1.50 6.14
C GLN A 123 22.60 1.14 4.86
N GLU A 124 23.83 0.65 4.99
CA GLU A 124 24.65 0.19 3.86
C GLU A 124 24.01 -1.03 3.17
N ASP A 125 23.46 -1.97 3.95
CA ASP A 125 22.73 -3.11 3.40
C ASP A 125 21.45 -2.66 2.70
N PHE A 126 20.68 -1.75 3.29
CA PHE A 126 19.48 -1.18 2.68
C PHE A 126 19.77 -0.52 1.32
N VAL A 127 20.83 0.29 1.26
CA VAL A 127 21.29 0.91 0.00
C VAL A 127 21.75 -0.16 -1.00
N THR A 128 22.45 -1.20 -0.54
CA THR A 128 22.92 -2.30 -1.38
C THR A 128 21.75 -3.06 -2.01
N TRP A 129 20.67 -3.32 -1.26
CA TRP A 129 19.44 -3.91 -1.77
C TRP A 129 18.83 -3.07 -2.89
N TRP A 130 18.58 -1.79 -2.65
CA TRP A 130 17.98 -0.92 -3.65
C TRP A 130 18.86 -0.71 -4.87
N ARG A 131 20.19 -0.60 -4.70
CA ARG A 131 21.14 -0.54 -5.82
C ARG A 131 21.08 -1.81 -6.67
N THR A 132 20.99 -2.98 -6.04
CA THR A 132 20.88 -4.27 -6.74
C THR A 132 19.61 -4.34 -7.58
N LEU A 133 18.45 -3.99 -7.01
CA LEU A 133 17.18 -3.99 -7.75
C LEU A 133 17.14 -2.92 -8.85
N ALA A 134 17.69 -1.73 -8.59
CA ALA A 134 17.78 -0.66 -9.58
C ALA A 134 18.63 -1.05 -10.79
N GLU A 135 19.79 -1.67 -10.58
CA GLU A 135 20.66 -2.16 -11.67
C GLU A 135 19.98 -3.31 -12.44
N ARG A 136 19.42 -4.29 -11.71
CA ARG A 136 18.72 -5.44 -12.31
C ARG A 136 17.61 -5.00 -13.26
N TYR A 137 16.78 -4.06 -12.83
CA TYR A 137 15.62 -3.60 -13.59
C TYR A 137 15.86 -2.31 -14.37
N ARG A 138 17.11 -1.88 -14.58
CA ARG A 138 17.44 -0.66 -15.35
C ARG A 138 16.82 -0.62 -16.76
N HIS A 139 16.59 -1.80 -17.34
CA HIS A 139 16.00 -1.99 -18.66
C HIS A 139 14.46 -1.93 -18.68
N VAL A 140 13.81 -1.99 -17.51
CA VAL A 140 12.35 -1.92 -17.36
C VAL A 140 11.92 -0.44 -17.36
N PRO A 141 11.00 -0.04 -18.25
CA PRO A 141 10.50 1.33 -18.31
C PRO A 141 10.00 1.87 -16.96
N ALA A 142 10.25 3.16 -16.71
CA ALA A 142 9.90 3.82 -15.44
C ALA A 142 8.39 3.97 -15.23
N ASP A 143 7.59 3.92 -16.30
CA ASP A 143 6.13 3.94 -16.28
C ASP A 143 5.52 2.54 -16.04
N ALA A 144 6.31 1.47 -16.10
CA ALA A 144 5.90 0.10 -15.81
C ALA A 144 6.31 -0.39 -14.41
N LEU A 145 7.36 0.18 -13.83
CA LEU A 145 7.93 -0.25 -12.56
C LEU A 145 8.44 0.93 -11.73
N SER A 146 8.02 1.00 -10.47
CA SER A 146 8.50 1.98 -9.48
C SER A 146 8.86 1.29 -8.17
N PHE A 147 9.54 2.04 -7.28
CA PHE A 147 10.06 1.52 -6.01
C PHE A 147 9.53 2.32 -4.81
N ASN A 148 9.08 1.64 -3.76
CA ASN A 148 8.68 2.20 -2.48
C ASN A 148 9.72 1.79 -1.44
N LEU A 149 10.54 2.76 -1.01
CA LEU A 149 11.82 2.46 -0.35
C LEU A 149 11.65 1.67 0.95
N VAL A 150 10.74 2.12 1.80
CA VAL A 150 10.44 1.49 3.09
C VAL A 150 8.99 1.80 3.46
N ASN A 151 8.29 0.79 3.95
CA ASN A 151 6.91 0.88 4.40
C ASN A 151 6.83 1.57 5.79
N GLU A 152 6.01 2.60 5.90
CA GLU A 152 5.57 3.26 7.14
C GLU A 152 6.71 3.62 8.12
N PRO A 153 7.75 4.35 7.69
CA PRO A 153 8.89 4.66 8.55
C PRO A 153 8.46 5.35 9.85
N THR A 154 9.26 5.23 10.91
CA THR A 154 9.00 5.94 12.18
C THR A 154 9.91 7.15 12.38
N CYS A 155 10.73 7.50 11.37
CA CYS A 155 11.74 8.55 11.45
C CYS A 155 11.73 9.48 10.23
N ASP A 156 12.21 10.72 10.40
CA ASP A 156 12.34 11.70 9.29
C ASP A 156 13.54 11.46 8.39
N ARG A 157 14.59 10.83 8.92
CA ARG A 157 15.89 10.61 8.25
C ARG A 157 15.92 9.35 7.39
N CYS A 158 14.76 8.71 7.22
CA CYS A 158 14.59 7.41 6.60
C CYS A 158 14.64 7.46 5.05
N ASN A 159 14.73 8.67 4.47
CA ASN A 159 14.72 8.89 3.03
C ASN A 159 16.16 9.05 2.51
N HIS A 160 16.71 7.94 2.01
CA HIS A 160 18.07 7.86 1.44
C HIS A 160 18.16 8.61 0.10
N GLU A 161 19.38 8.78 -0.43
CA GLU A 161 19.62 9.44 -1.72
C GLU A 161 18.75 8.86 -2.84
N ILE A 162 17.77 9.64 -3.27
CA ILE A 162 16.83 9.29 -4.33
C ILE A 162 17.47 9.62 -5.67
N SER A 163 17.81 8.59 -6.46
CA SER A 163 18.32 8.79 -7.82
C SER A 163 17.19 9.16 -8.79
N PRO A 164 17.40 10.11 -9.73
CA PRO A 164 16.35 10.65 -10.60
C PRO A 164 15.85 9.69 -11.71
N GLY A 165 16.47 8.50 -11.87
CA GLY A 165 16.22 7.63 -13.02
C GLY A 165 14.89 6.85 -13.02
N ARG A 166 14.19 6.74 -11.89
CA ARG A 166 12.92 6.01 -11.74
C ARG A 166 11.98 6.76 -10.79
N LEU A 167 10.68 6.51 -10.92
CA LEU A 167 9.70 6.97 -9.93
C LEU A 167 9.90 6.24 -8.60
N ILE A 168 9.99 7.02 -7.53
CA ILE A 168 10.18 6.53 -6.17
C ILE A 168 8.99 6.95 -5.32
N HIS A 169 8.30 5.97 -4.75
CA HIS A 169 7.26 6.20 -3.76
C HIS A 169 7.89 6.39 -2.40
N VAL A 170 7.58 7.51 -1.76
CA VAL A 170 8.09 7.86 -0.44
C VAL A 170 6.92 8.01 0.52
N GLU A 171 7.02 7.30 1.64
CA GLU A 171 6.12 7.47 2.78
C GLU A 171 6.85 8.35 3.79
N GLY A 172 6.17 9.35 4.35
CA GLY A 172 6.70 10.06 5.51
C GLY A 172 6.43 9.28 6.79
N PRO A 173 6.87 9.79 7.95
CA PRO A 173 6.84 8.99 9.17
C PRO A 173 5.44 8.81 9.76
N LEU A 174 5.22 7.67 10.42
CA LEU A 174 4.10 7.46 11.33
C LEU A 174 4.24 8.35 12.56
N ARG A 175 3.20 9.14 12.86
CA ARG A 175 3.15 10.06 14.01
C ARG A 175 1.78 10.07 14.66
N MET A 176 1.76 10.33 15.96
CA MET A 176 0.54 10.74 16.66
C MET A 176 0.25 12.21 16.34
N VAL A 177 -0.87 12.47 15.67
CA VAL A 177 -1.34 13.81 15.32
C VAL A 177 -2.83 13.87 15.66
N ASP A 178 -3.22 14.80 16.51
CA ASP A 178 -4.61 14.98 16.97
C ASP A 178 -5.23 13.67 17.48
N GLY A 179 -4.50 12.96 18.36
CA GLY A 179 -4.97 11.70 18.96
C GLY A 179 -4.99 10.50 18.00
N ASN A 180 -4.43 10.62 16.79
CA ASN A 180 -4.46 9.58 15.76
C ASN A 180 -3.06 9.23 15.25
N LEU A 181 -2.73 7.94 15.21
CA LEU A 181 -1.53 7.47 14.53
C LEU A 181 -1.78 7.49 13.03
N LYS A 182 -1.01 8.30 12.30
CA LYS A 182 -1.12 8.42 10.84
C LYS A 182 0.23 8.75 10.22
N LEU A 183 0.37 8.47 8.92
CA LEU A 183 1.50 8.96 8.15
C LEU A 183 1.36 10.47 7.92
N VAL A 184 2.46 11.19 8.02
CA VAL A 184 2.57 12.58 7.56
C VAL A 184 3.42 12.63 6.28
N PRO A 185 3.35 13.70 5.47
CA PRO A 185 4.24 13.84 4.32
C PRO A 185 5.72 13.77 4.72
N ALA A 186 6.55 13.27 3.81
CA ALA A 186 8.00 13.35 3.95
C ALA A 186 8.46 14.82 4.01
N PRO A 187 9.69 15.10 4.49
CA PRO A 187 10.24 16.45 4.45
C PRO A 187 10.11 17.09 3.06
N ALA A 188 9.82 18.39 3.00
CA ALA A 188 9.57 19.10 1.74
C ALA A 188 10.73 18.96 0.72
N SER A 189 11.97 18.84 1.21
CA SER A 189 13.16 18.59 0.37
C SER A 189 13.11 17.28 -0.42
N ILE A 190 12.27 16.33 -0.01
CA ILE A 190 12.06 15.03 -0.65
C ILE A 190 10.69 14.99 -1.33
N ALA A 191 9.64 15.41 -0.62
CA ALA A 191 8.24 15.34 -1.09
C ALA A 191 7.98 16.11 -2.39
N THR A 192 8.83 17.10 -2.69
CA THR A 192 8.72 17.98 -3.87
C THR A 192 9.63 17.58 -5.03
N LEU A 193 10.44 16.52 -4.88
CA LEU A 193 11.34 16.05 -5.94
C LEU A 193 10.55 15.57 -7.17
N PRO A 194 11.06 15.83 -8.40
CA PRO A 194 10.31 15.59 -9.64
C PRO A 194 10.06 14.11 -9.97
N ASN A 195 10.77 13.20 -9.32
CA ASN A 195 10.62 11.75 -9.49
C ASN A 195 10.03 11.07 -8.24
N VAL A 196 9.49 11.83 -7.29
CA VAL A 196 8.85 11.30 -6.09
C VAL A 196 7.35 11.26 -6.24
N VAL A 197 6.75 10.15 -5.79
CA VAL A 197 5.33 10.01 -5.53
C VAL A 197 5.15 9.93 -4.02
N ASN A 198 4.43 10.87 -3.43
CA ASN A 198 4.14 10.82 -2.00
C ASN A 198 3.09 9.74 -1.76
N SER A 199 3.50 8.67 -1.07
CA SER A 199 2.66 7.54 -0.74
C SER A 199 2.08 7.71 0.66
N VAL A 200 0.77 7.54 0.80
CA VAL A 200 0.06 7.55 2.08
C VAL A 200 -0.72 6.24 2.25
N HIS A 201 -0.75 5.71 3.44
CA HIS A 201 -1.65 4.63 3.85
C HIS A 201 -2.80 5.24 4.64
N PHE A 202 -4.02 4.87 4.27
CA PHE A 202 -5.21 5.46 4.85
C PHE A 202 -6.13 4.40 5.45
N TYR A 203 -5.97 4.23 6.76
CA TYR A 203 -6.77 3.34 7.59
C TYR A 203 -7.55 4.09 8.67
N SER A 204 -7.48 5.42 8.74
CA SER A 204 -8.18 6.19 9.78
C SER A 204 -9.70 6.25 9.53
N PRO A 205 -10.55 6.04 10.54
CA PRO A 205 -10.20 5.66 11.92
C PRO A 205 -9.83 4.18 12.03
N VAL A 206 -8.68 3.88 12.63
CA VAL A 206 -8.18 2.49 12.73
C VAL A 206 -9.06 1.65 13.65
N ALA A 207 -9.66 2.22 14.70
CA ALA A 207 -10.63 1.49 15.50
C ALA A 207 -11.79 0.91 14.65
N LEU A 208 -12.23 1.63 13.61
CA LEU A 208 -13.25 1.19 12.68
C LEU A 208 -12.68 0.24 11.62
N THR A 209 -11.65 0.67 10.87
CA THR A 209 -11.12 -0.12 9.74
C THR A 209 -10.45 -1.41 10.19
N HIS A 210 -9.95 -1.47 11.42
CA HIS A 210 -9.34 -2.65 12.01
C HIS A 210 -10.20 -3.27 13.10
N HIS A 211 -11.51 -3.01 13.12
CA HIS A 211 -12.42 -3.59 14.10
C HIS A 211 -12.21 -5.11 14.19
N ARG A 212 -11.88 -5.62 15.40
CA ARG A 212 -11.55 -7.03 15.70
C ARG A 212 -10.40 -7.64 14.88
N CYS A 213 -9.50 -6.80 14.37
CA CYS A 213 -8.30 -7.25 13.69
C CYS A 213 -7.30 -7.84 14.70
N PRO A 214 -6.87 -9.11 14.59
CA PRO A 214 -6.14 -9.78 15.66
C PRO A 214 -4.71 -9.26 15.88
N TRP A 215 -4.13 -8.56 14.91
CA TRP A 215 -2.82 -7.92 15.05
C TRP A 215 -2.90 -6.43 15.42
N VAL A 216 -4.11 -5.90 15.65
CA VAL A 216 -4.33 -4.53 16.14
C VAL A 216 -5.18 -4.59 17.42
N PRO A 217 -4.55 -4.84 18.59
CA PRO A 217 -5.28 -5.02 19.86
C PRO A 217 -6.12 -3.82 20.28
N ILE A 218 -5.78 -2.62 19.83
CA ILE A 218 -6.51 -1.39 20.18
C ILE A 218 -7.88 -1.29 19.48
N ALA A 219 -8.14 -2.10 18.45
CA ALA A 219 -9.36 -2.02 17.65
C ALA A 219 -10.39 -3.13 17.98
N GLN A 220 -10.34 -3.77 19.14
CA GLN A 220 -11.23 -4.89 19.47
C GLN A 220 -12.67 -4.46 19.82
N ASP A 221 -12.82 -3.30 20.45
CA ASP A 221 -14.06 -2.91 21.14
C ASP A 221 -14.73 -1.67 20.52
N ALA A 222 -14.49 -1.39 19.23
CA ALA A 222 -15.12 -0.25 18.57
C ALA A 222 -16.64 -0.45 18.47
N GLU A 223 -17.42 0.41 19.13
CA GLU A 223 -18.88 0.45 19.09
C GLU A 223 -19.39 1.90 19.30
N PRO A 224 -20.51 2.33 18.68
CA PRO A 224 -21.28 1.60 17.68
C PRO A 224 -20.54 1.53 16.34
N LEU A 225 -20.70 0.42 15.63
CA LEU A 225 -20.20 0.28 14.25
C LEU A 225 -21.17 0.94 13.27
N SER A 226 -20.90 2.19 12.92
CA SER A 226 -21.68 2.98 11.96
C SER A 226 -20.78 3.81 11.05
N TRP A 227 -21.32 4.24 9.90
CA TRP A 227 -20.73 5.33 9.13
C TRP A 227 -21.80 6.39 8.83
N PRO A 228 -21.63 7.65 9.26
CA PRO A 228 -20.52 8.20 10.06
C PRO A 228 -20.28 7.47 11.39
N TYR A 229 -19.03 7.45 11.84
CA TYR A 229 -18.59 6.78 13.06
C TYR A 229 -18.36 7.81 14.16
N HIS A 230 -18.79 7.54 15.40
CA HIS A 230 -18.43 8.37 16.56
C HIS A 230 -17.66 7.49 17.54
N GLY A 231 -16.43 7.87 17.83
CA GLY A 231 -15.56 7.08 18.69
C GLY A 231 -14.08 7.43 18.51
N SER A 232 -13.23 6.69 19.23
CA SER A 232 -11.78 6.88 19.15
C SER A 232 -11.23 6.44 17.79
N GLY A 233 -10.32 7.23 17.21
CA GLY A 233 -9.56 6.78 16.05
C GLY A 233 -8.45 5.79 16.42
N ILE A 234 -7.55 6.14 17.37
CA ILE A 234 -6.45 5.31 17.94
C ILE A 234 -5.99 5.77 19.36
N GLY A 235 -6.41 6.93 19.88
CA GLY A 235 -5.88 7.50 21.14
C GLY A 235 -6.95 7.87 22.19
N PRO A 236 -6.55 8.17 23.45
CA PRO A 236 -7.46 8.55 24.53
C PRO A 236 -8.21 9.87 24.28
N ASP A 237 -7.64 10.76 23.46
CA ASP A 237 -8.24 12.02 23.00
C ASP A 237 -8.92 11.87 21.62
N GLY A 238 -9.21 10.63 21.21
CA GLY A 238 -9.64 10.29 19.85
C GLY A 238 -11.15 10.33 19.62
N ASP A 239 -11.97 10.50 20.67
CA ASP A 239 -13.43 10.48 20.55
C ASP A 239 -13.91 11.70 19.77
N ARG A 240 -14.34 11.45 18.53
CA ARG A 240 -14.88 12.47 17.64
C ARG A 240 -15.86 11.85 16.66
N LEU A 241 -16.58 12.73 15.98
CA LEU A 241 -17.25 12.35 14.74
C LEU A 241 -16.20 12.11 13.65
N TRP A 242 -16.30 10.96 13.02
CA TRP A 242 -15.61 10.52 11.83
C TRP A 242 -16.60 10.42 10.70
N ASP A 243 -16.45 11.31 9.74
CA ASP A 243 -17.27 11.44 8.55
C ASP A 243 -16.40 11.80 7.34
N ARG A 244 -17.05 12.13 6.23
CA ARG A 244 -16.36 12.55 5.01
C ARG A 244 -15.44 13.75 5.22
N ASP A 245 -15.85 14.74 6.03
CA ASP A 245 -15.06 15.95 6.24
C ASP A 245 -13.83 15.67 7.09
N THR A 246 -13.96 14.79 8.08
CA THR A 246 -12.85 14.27 8.85
C THR A 246 -11.85 13.48 7.99
N ILE A 247 -12.31 12.64 7.04
CA ILE A 247 -11.40 11.98 6.10
C ILE A 247 -10.59 13.02 5.31
N ARG A 248 -11.27 14.06 4.81
CA ARG A 248 -10.60 15.14 4.05
C ARG A 248 -9.58 15.88 4.91
N GLU A 249 -9.92 16.19 6.16
CA GLU A 249 -9.02 16.80 7.13
C GLU A 249 -7.77 15.93 7.36
N GLN A 250 -7.94 14.63 7.56
CA GLN A 250 -6.82 13.71 7.80
C GLN A 250 -5.88 13.59 6.59
N LEU A 251 -6.43 13.59 5.38
CA LEU A 251 -5.66 13.56 4.13
C LEU A 251 -5.11 14.93 3.72
N LYS A 252 -5.57 16.03 4.32
CA LYS A 252 -5.27 17.40 3.88
C LYS A 252 -3.80 17.66 3.59
N PRO A 253 -2.82 17.25 4.43
CA PRO A 253 -1.41 17.50 4.15
C PRO A 253 -0.92 16.89 2.82
N PHE A 254 -1.48 15.75 2.41
CA PHE A 254 -1.17 15.14 1.13
C PHE A 254 -2.01 15.74 -0.01
N LEU A 255 -3.27 16.11 0.25
CA LEU A 255 -4.11 16.77 -0.75
C LEU A 255 -3.57 18.16 -1.12
N ASP A 256 -3.01 18.90 -0.17
CA ASP A 256 -2.33 20.18 -0.41
C ASP A 256 -1.12 20.01 -1.35
N LEU A 257 -0.38 18.89 -1.22
CA LEU A 257 0.70 18.54 -2.15
C LEU A 257 0.15 18.19 -3.54
N ALA A 258 -0.99 17.49 -3.63
CA ALA A 258 -1.66 17.23 -4.91
C ALA A 258 -2.09 18.52 -5.61
N GLU A 259 -2.69 19.46 -4.88
CA GLU A 259 -3.10 20.78 -5.39
C GLU A 259 -1.90 21.61 -5.85
N ALA A 260 -0.75 21.48 -5.16
CA ALA A 260 0.52 22.09 -5.56
C ALA A 260 1.19 21.39 -6.78
N GLY A 261 0.58 20.33 -7.32
CA GLY A 261 1.08 19.60 -8.49
C GLY A 261 2.13 18.53 -8.17
N HIS A 262 2.26 18.09 -6.92
CA HIS A 262 3.09 16.96 -6.56
C HIS A 262 2.29 15.66 -6.65
N ALA A 263 2.93 14.58 -7.09
CA ALA A 263 2.25 13.31 -7.26
C ALA A 263 1.96 12.66 -5.91
N ILE A 264 0.70 12.21 -5.72
CA ILE A 264 0.23 11.51 -4.53
C ILE A 264 -0.42 10.19 -4.92
N HIS A 265 -0.20 9.16 -4.10
CA HIS A 265 -0.86 7.86 -4.24
C HIS A 265 -1.22 7.29 -2.87
N VAL A 266 -2.41 6.71 -2.72
CA VAL A 266 -2.76 5.95 -1.51
C VAL A 266 -2.21 4.53 -1.65
N GLY A 267 -1.02 4.26 -1.08
CA GLY A 267 -0.32 2.97 -1.19
C GLY A 267 -1.07 1.81 -0.55
N GLU A 268 -1.85 2.09 0.49
CA GLU A 268 -2.69 1.12 1.18
C GLU A 268 -3.98 1.75 1.70
N MET A 269 -5.07 1.02 1.59
CA MET A 269 -6.36 1.33 2.19
C MET A 269 -7.22 0.07 2.33
N GLY A 270 -8.26 0.15 3.14
CA GLY A 270 -9.25 -0.91 3.26
C GLY A 270 -9.82 -1.01 4.68
N ALA A 271 -10.65 -2.02 4.90
CA ALA A 271 -11.12 -2.39 6.23
C ALA A 271 -11.16 -3.91 6.38
N TYR A 272 -10.84 -4.37 7.58
CA TYR A 272 -10.84 -5.77 7.96
C TYR A 272 -12.25 -6.37 7.83
N SER A 273 -12.27 -7.67 7.53
CA SER A 273 -13.48 -8.44 7.24
C SER A 273 -14.54 -8.46 8.35
N ALA A 274 -14.18 -8.13 9.60
CA ALA A 274 -15.09 -8.13 10.73
C ALA A 274 -15.91 -6.83 10.88
N LEU A 275 -15.54 -5.74 10.19
CA LEU A 275 -16.38 -4.53 10.13
C LEU A 275 -17.65 -4.83 9.33
N PRO A 276 -18.87 -4.50 9.81
CA PRO A 276 -20.10 -4.69 9.05
C PRO A 276 -20.01 -4.12 7.64
N HIS A 277 -20.47 -4.89 6.67
CA HIS A 277 -20.20 -4.62 5.27
C HIS A 277 -20.87 -3.34 4.76
N ASP A 278 -22.10 -3.05 5.19
CA ASP A 278 -22.81 -1.82 4.84
C ASP A 278 -22.11 -0.55 5.38
N VAL A 279 -21.54 -0.62 6.57
CA VAL A 279 -20.68 0.41 7.17
C VAL A 279 -19.43 0.60 6.32
N TYR A 280 -18.74 -0.50 5.97
CA TYR A 280 -17.54 -0.42 5.13
C TYR A 280 -17.84 0.18 3.75
N ILE A 281 -18.92 -0.25 3.10
CA ILE A 281 -19.34 0.26 1.78
C ILE A 281 -19.63 1.76 1.84
N SER A 282 -20.26 2.23 2.92
CA SER A 282 -20.58 3.66 3.11
C SER A 282 -19.32 4.49 3.33
N TYR A 283 -18.42 4.04 4.22
CA TYR A 283 -17.10 4.65 4.41
C TYR A 283 -16.28 4.69 3.12
N CYS A 284 -16.22 3.55 2.41
CA CYS A 284 -15.45 3.41 1.19
C CYS A 284 -15.95 4.37 0.10
N LYS A 285 -17.27 4.55 -0.05
CA LYS A 285 -17.83 5.54 -0.99
C LYS A 285 -17.32 6.96 -0.72
N ASP A 286 -17.28 7.40 0.54
CA ASP A 286 -16.79 8.73 0.89
C ASP A 286 -15.29 8.90 0.61
N LEU A 287 -14.47 7.91 1.00
CA LEU A 287 -13.05 7.90 0.69
C LEU A 287 -12.81 7.95 -0.82
N MET A 288 -13.48 7.07 -1.58
CA MET A 288 -13.36 7.01 -3.04
C MET A 288 -13.78 8.31 -3.72
N ASN A 289 -14.83 8.97 -3.22
CA ASN A 289 -15.26 10.27 -3.74
C ASN A 289 -14.21 11.36 -3.48
N ILE A 290 -13.56 11.36 -2.31
CA ILE A 290 -12.48 12.32 -2.01
C ILE A 290 -11.29 12.06 -2.95
N LEU A 291 -10.80 10.82 -3.04
CA LEU A 291 -9.66 10.50 -3.91
C LEU A 291 -9.94 10.85 -5.38
N ALA A 292 -11.16 10.62 -5.85
CA ALA A 292 -11.57 10.99 -7.21
C ALA A 292 -11.54 12.52 -7.46
N GLN A 293 -11.95 13.34 -6.47
CA GLN A 293 -11.92 14.81 -6.58
C GLN A 293 -10.51 15.35 -6.81
N TYR A 294 -9.51 14.72 -6.19
CA TYR A 294 -8.11 15.13 -6.26
C TYR A 294 -7.30 14.33 -7.29
N ARG A 295 -7.94 13.43 -8.06
CA ARG A 295 -7.29 12.52 -9.01
C ARG A 295 -6.15 11.70 -8.35
N VAL A 296 -6.38 11.25 -7.13
CA VAL A 296 -5.41 10.45 -6.36
C VAL A 296 -5.64 8.95 -6.63
N GLY A 297 -4.57 8.24 -6.97
CA GLY A 297 -4.58 6.80 -7.15
C GLY A 297 -4.63 6.03 -5.82
N TYR A 298 -4.94 4.74 -5.86
CA TYR A 298 -5.02 3.91 -4.65
C TYR A 298 -4.67 2.45 -4.91
N ALA A 299 -4.22 1.78 -3.85
CA ALA A 299 -4.16 0.34 -3.77
C ALA A 299 -4.84 -0.18 -2.50
N MET A 300 -5.83 -1.05 -2.66
CA MET A 300 -6.41 -1.76 -1.51
C MET A 300 -5.38 -2.74 -0.91
N TRP A 301 -5.42 -2.97 0.40
CA TRP A 301 -4.41 -3.80 1.07
C TRP A 301 -4.38 -5.26 0.61
N ASN A 302 -5.49 -5.81 0.14
CA ASN A 302 -5.48 -7.15 -0.46
C ASN A 302 -6.21 -7.12 -1.80
N PHE A 303 -5.71 -7.86 -2.77
CA PHE A 303 -6.55 -8.35 -3.86
C PHE A 303 -7.41 -9.51 -3.37
N ARG A 304 -6.74 -10.61 -2.96
CA ARG A 304 -7.31 -11.76 -2.24
C ARG A 304 -7.00 -11.65 -0.75
N GLY A 305 -8.01 -11.71 0.12
CA GLY A 305 -7.82 -11.68 1.57
C GLY A 305 -8.74 -10.69 2.29
N PRO A 306 -8.65 -10.60 3.63
CA PRO A 306 -9.65 -9.96 4.48
C PRO A 306 -9.87 -8.46 4.26
N PHE A 307 -8.95 -7.76 3.57
CA PHE A 307 -9.10 -6.35 3.19
C PHE A 307 -9.45 -6.16 1.71
N GLY A 308 -9.65 -7.24 0.96
CA GLY A 308 -9.76 -7.22 -0.50
C GLY A 308 -11.17 -7.42 -1.04
N ILE A 309 -11.24 -7.56 -2.36
CA ILE A 309 -12.48 -7.83 -3.10
C ILE A 309 -12.70 -9.32 -3.37
N LEU A 310 -11.64 -10.13 -3.33
CA LEU A 310 -11.72 -11.57 -3.48
C LEU A 310 -11.44 -12.28 -2.16
N ASP A 311 -12.21 -13.32 -1.87
CA ASP A 311 -12.02 -14.22 -0.73
C ASP A 311 -11.84 -13.48 0.61
N ASN A 312 -12.59 -12.39 0.78
CA ASN A 312 -12.40 -11.46 1.89
C ASN A 312 -13.02 -11.91 3.21
N ARG A 313 -13.67 -13.08 3.23
CA ARG A 313 -14.17 -13.76 4.44
C ARG A 313 -15.24 -12.98 5.22
N ARG A 314 -15.84 -11.94 4.64
CA ARG A 314 -17.03 -11.27 5.20
C ARG A 314 -18.20 -12.26 5.25
N THR A 315 -18.96 -12.24 6.34
CA THR A 315 -20.08 -13.17 6.56
C THR A 315 -21.44 -12.56 6.23
N ASP A 316 -21.47 -11.27 5.89
CA ASP A 316 -22.66 -10.42 5.73
C ASP A 316 -22.73 -9.78 4.33
N THR A 317 -22.13 -10.43 3.33
CA THR A 317 -22.21 -10.03 1.92
C THR A 317 -22.44 -11.23 1.01
N ASP A 318 -23.09 -10.96 -0.13
CA ASP A 318 -23.28 -11.93 -1.20
C ASP A 318 -22.03 -11.98 -2.08
N TYR A 319 -21.62 -13.19 -2.46
CA TYR A 319 -20.47 -13.41 -3.33
C TYR A 319 -20.90 -13.97 -4.68
N PHE A 320 -20.12 -13.63 -5.69
CA PHE A 320 -20.22 -14.19 -7.04
C PHE A 320 -18.98 -15.02 -7.35
N ASP A 321 -19.15 -16.11 -8.10
CA ASP A 321 -18.00 -16.86 -8.60
C ASP A 321 -17.26 -16.04 -9.65
N PHE A 322 -15.97 -15.83 -9.44
CA PHE A 322 -15.08 -15.18 -10.39
C PHE A 322 -13.80 -15.99 -10.50
N HIS A 323 -13.69 -16.81 -11.56
CA HIS A 323 -12.57 -17.73 -11.78
C HIS A 323 -12.31 -18.67 -10.59
N GLY A 324 -13.38 -19.14 -9.93
CA GLY A 324 -13.29 -20.01 -8.75
C GLY A 324 -12.98 -19.28 -7.43
N HIS A 325 -12.97 -17.95 -7.42
CA HIS A 325 -12.85 -17.11 -6.23
C HIS A 325 -14.19 -16.47 -5.86
N LYS A 326 -14.36 -16.14 -4.57
CA LYS A 326 -15.55 -15.44 -4.07
C LYS A 326 -15.37 -13.92 -4.23
N LEU A 327 -16.04 -13.34 -5.21
CA LEU A 327 -16.01 -11.90 -5.48
C LEU A 327 -17.08 -11.13 -4.73
N ASP A 328 -16.65 -10.12 -3.97
CA ASP A 328 -17.51 -9.11 -3.36
C ASP A 328 -17.88 -8.03 -4.38
N GLN A 329 -19.03 -8.21 -5.04
CA GLN A 329 -19.46 -7.33 -6.12
C GLN A 329 -19.76 -5.91 -5.64
N LYS A 330 -20.31 -5.74 -4.42
CA LYS A 330 -20.64 -4.40 -3.89
C LYS A 330 -19.36 -3.59 -3.64
N LEU A 331 -18.33 -4.23 -3.08
CA LEU A 331 -17.05 -3.58 -2.87
C LEU A 331 -16.34 -3.29 -4.20
N LEU A 332 -16.42 -4.22 -5.16
CA LEU A 332 -15.94 -3.97 -6.52
C LEU A 332 -16.66 -2.76 -7.13
N ASP A 333 -17.98 -2.64 -7.05
CA ASP A 333 -18.72 -1.52 -7.66
C ASP A 333 -18.32 -0.15 -7.10
N VAL A 334 -17.98 -0.08 -5.80
CA VAL A 334 -17.52 1.15 -5.16
C VAL A 334 -16.07 1.49 -5.53
N THR A 335 -15.22 0.47 -5.64
CA THR A 335 -13.77 0.63 -5.84
C THR A 335 -13.37 0.54 -7.31
N LYS A 336 -14.26 0.12 -8.19
CA LYS A 336 -13.95 -0.07 -9.60
C LYS A 336 -13.76 1.30 -10.26
N PRO A 337 -12.69 1.44 -11.05
CA PRO A 337 -12.51 2.58 -11.92
C PRO A 337 -13.72 2.78 -12.84
N LYS A 338 -14.46 3.88 -12.69
CA LYS A 338 -15.53 4.22 -13.66
C LYS A 338 -14.91 4.42 -15.05
N THR A 339 -15.57 3.92 -16.09
CA THR A 339 -15.14 4.08 -17.48
C THR A 339 -15.09 5.57 -17.86
N GLY A 340 -14.07 5.96 -18.64
CA GLY A 340 -13.83 7.37 -19.04
C GLY A 340 -12.59 8.03 -18.43
N TRP A 341 -11.99 7.44 -17.40
CA TRP A 341 -10.83 8.02 -16.69
C TRP A 341 -9.47 7.57 -17.23
N TYR A 342 -9.45 6.62 -18.18
CA TYR A 342 -8.22 6.03 -18.76
C TYR A 342 -7.76 6.68 -20.07
N LYS A 343 -8.51 7.64 -20.61
CA LYS A 343 -8.13 8.33 -21.85
C LYS A 343 -7.72 9.77 -21.54
N VAL A 344 -6.44 9.98 -21.34
CA VAL A 344 -5.79 11.21 -21.82
C VAL A 344 -4.96 10.77 -23.01
N THR A 345 -5.50 10.95 -24.20
CA THR A 345 -4.73 10.87 -25.44
C THR A 345 -3.74 12.03 -25.45
N SER A 346 -2.53 11.78 -25.91
CA SER A 346 -1.40 12.71 -26.02
C SER A 346 -1.60 13.87 -27.02
N THR A 347 -2.82 14.39 -27.16
CA THR A 347 -3.20 15.35 -28.20
C THR A 347 -3.72 16.70 -27.69
N GLU A 348 -3.74 16.95 -26.38
CA GLU A 348 -4.00 18.31 -25.83
C GLU A 348 -2.70 19.05 -25.46
N MET A 349 -1.65 18.89 -26.27
CA MET A 349 -0.45 19.74 -26.25
C MET A 349 -0.22 20.40 -27.62
N VAL A 350 -1.24 21.05 -28.19
CA VAL A 350 -1.06 22.18 -29.12
C VAL A 350 -2.33 23.03 -29.08
N HIS A 351 -2.35 24.07 -28.24
CA HIS A 351 -2.53 25.47 -28.62
C HIS A 351 -2.50 26.39 -27.40
#